data_AF-B9M879-F1
#
_entry.id   AF-B9M879-F1
#
_cell.length_a   1.000
_cell.length_b   1.000
_cell.length_c   1.000
_cell.angle_alpha   90.00
_cell.angle_beta   90.00
_cell.angle_gamma   90.00
#
_symmetry.space_group_name_H-M   'P 1'
#
loop_
_entity.id
_entity.type
_entity.pdbx_description
1 polymer ?
#
loop_
_entity_poly.entity_id
_entity_poly.type
_entity_poly.pdbx_seq_one_letter_code
_entity_poly.pdbx_strand_id
1 'polypeptide(L)' 'MQLTPMGDYYVWYCEWCDSRNMTLWTRMDSKEVSCGCCHRSFPLSAEPPSKKSTGFAAAQANLH' A
#
# COMPACT_ATOMS: atom_id res chain seq x y z
N MET A 1 -1.35 -1.69 -8.30
CA MET A 1 -1.58 -0.27 -8.63
C MET A 1 -0.52 0.20 -9.61
N GLN A 2 -0.82 1.16 -10.50
CA GLN A 2 0.15 1.74 -11.44
C GLN A 2 0.46 3.20 -11.06
N LEU A 3 1.74 3.51 -10.88
CA LEU A 3 2.23 4.86 -10.55
C LEU A 3 2.72 5.55 -11.83
N THR A 4 2.10 6.66 -12.18
CA THR A 4 2.48 7.47 -13.34
C THR A 4 3.14 8.77 -12.85
N PRO A 5 4.40 9.06 -13.19
CA PRO A 5 5.04 10.31 -12.81
C PRO A 5 4.37 11.50 -13.50
N MET A 6 4.15 12.57 -12.74
CA MET A 6 3.53 13.83 -13.19
C MET A 6 4.16 14.99 -12.41
N GLY A 7 5.27 15.52 -12.94
CA GLY A 7 6.06 16.54 -12.26
C GLY A 7 6.63 16.00 -10.94
N ASP A 8 6.36 16.71 -9.84
CA ASP A 8 6.80 16.33 -8.49
C ASP A 8 5.91 15.27 -7.80
N TYR A 9 4.91 14.75 -8.51
CA TYR A 9 3.95 13.80 -7.97
C TYR A 9 3.92 12.51 -8.78
N TYR A 10 3.58 11.41 -8.12
CA TYR A 10 3.09 10.20 -8.74
C TYR A 10 1.57 10.17 -8.65
N VAL A 11 0.91 10.04 -9.80
CA VAL A 11 -0.54 9.81 -9.89
C VAL A 11 -0.79 8.32 -9.93
N TRP A 12 -1.74 7.85 -9.13
CA TRP A 12 -2.15 6.44 -9.12
C TRP A 12 -3.63 6.30 -8.78
N TYR A 13 -4.21 5.17 -9.16
CA TYR A 13 -5.60 4.85 -8.84
C TYR A 13 -5.64 3.79 -7.76
N CYS A 14 -6.50 4.00 -6.76
CA CYS A 14 -6.72 3.03 -5.68
C CYS A 14 -7.51 1.83 -6.20
N GLU A 15 -6.96 0.62 -6.04
CA GLU A 15 -7.62 -0.62 -6.49
C GLU A 15 -8.87 -1.01 -5.66
N TRP A 16 -9.13 -0.33 -4.54
CA TRP A 16 -10.28 -0.64 -3.68
C TRP A 16 -11.47 0.29 -3.84
N CYS A 17 -11.24 1.54 -4.23
CA CYS A 17 -12.30 2.55 -4.33
C CYS A 17 -12.22 3.41 -5.59
N ASP A 18 -11.33 3.06 -6.52
CA ASP A 18 -11.11 3.72 -7.82
C ASP A 18 -10.80 5.23 -7.74
N SER A 19 -10.55 5.74 -6.54
CA SER A 19 -10.18 7.14 -6.35
C SER A 19 -8.80 7.42 -6.95
N ARG A 20 -8.70 8.59 -7.60
CA ARG A 20 -7.43 9.12 -8.08
C ARG A 20 -6.65 9.72 -6.91
N ASN A 21 -5.43 9.23 -6.71
CA ASN A 21 -4.53 9.66 -5.65
C ASN A 21 -3.27 10.32 -6.25
N MET A 22 -2.68 11.24 -5.50
CA MET A 22 -1.43 11.93 -5.85
C MET A 22 -0.47 11.87 -4.67
N THR A 23 0.70 11.29 -4.89
CA THR A 23 1.73 11.16 -3.86
C THR A 23 2.98 11.92 -4.28
N LEU A 24 3.49 12.80 -3.42
CA LEU A 24 4.77 13.50 -3.65
C LEU A 24 5.91 12.49 -3.81
N TRP A 25 6.82 12.75 -4.76
CA TRP A 25 7.98 11.87 -4.98
C TRP A 25 8.81 11.66 -3.71
N THR A 26 8.95 12.69 -2.88
CA THR A 26 9.67 12.65 -1.59
C THR A 26 9.01 11.73 -0.55
N ARG A 27 7.72 11.40 -0.70
CA ARG A 27 7.01 10.45 0.17
C ARG A 27 7.12 9.01 -0.31
N MET A 28 7.64 8.78 -1.52
CA MET A 28 7.82 7.42 -2.05
C MET A 28 8.96 6.69 -1.34
N ASP A 29 9.87 7.40 -0.66
CA ASP A 29 10.91 6.81 0.20
C ASP A 29 10.32 6.03 1.39
N SER A 30 9.05 6.30 1.76
CA SER A 30 8.40 5.70 2.93
C SER A 30 8.02 4.22 2.75
N LYS A 31 8.40 3.54 1.66
CA LYS A 31 8.08 2.12 1.34
C LYS A 31 6.59 1.78 1.24
N GLU A 32 5.70 2.69 1.60
CA GLU A 32 4.25 2.55 1.48
C GLU A 32 3.59 3.86 1.06
N VAL A 33 2.41 3.76 0.43
CA VAL A 33 1.52 4.89 0.15
C VAL A 33 0.12 4.58 0.61
N SER A 34 -0.61 5.57 1.10
CA SER A 34 -1.99 5.41 1.52
C SER A 34 -2.95 6.17 0.60
N CYS A 35 -4.12 5.57 0.37
CA CYS A 35 -5.21 6.21 -0.35
C CYS A 35 -5.83 7.30 0.54
N GLY A 36 -5.94 8.52 0.03
CA GLY A 36 -6.56 9.65 0.74
C GLY A 36 -8.07 9.51 0.94
N CYS A 37 -8.72 8.59 0.22
CA CYS A 37 -10.17 8.38 0.28
C CYS A 37 -10.57 7.22 1.20
N CYS A 38 -9.96 6.04 1.02
CA CYS A 38 -10.30 4.84 1.81
C CYS A 38 -9.26 4.50 2.90
N HIS A 39 -8.20 5.30 3.04
CA HIS A 39 -7.14 5.16 4.04
C HIS A 39 -6.40 3.81 4.04
N ARG A 40 -6.52 3.03 2.97
CA ARG A 40 -5.77 1.78 2.81
C ARG A 40 -4.35 2.06 2.31
N SER A 41 -3.39 1.38 2.91
CA SER A 41 -1.97 1.46 2.54
C SER A 41 -1.56 0.38 1.53
N PHE A 42 -0.67 0.74 0.61
CA PHE A 42 -0.05 -0.10 -0.39
C PHE A 42 1.47 -0.10 -0.21
N PRO A 43 2.12 -1.27 -0.20
CA PRO A 43 3.58 -1.34 -0.22
C PRO A 43 4.13 -0.93 -1.60
N LEU A 44 5.12 -0.04 -1.62
CA LEU A 44 5.84 0.42 -2.80
C LEU A 44 7.00 -0.50 -3.22
N SER A 45 7.02 -1.75 -2.72
CA SER A 45 8.16 -2.66 -2.90
C SER A 45 8.48 -2.88 -4.38
N ALA A 46 9.70 -2.53 -4.78
CA ALA A 46 10.27 -2.80 -6.10
C ALA A 46 10.71 -4.27 -6.27
N GLU A 47 10.20 -5.18 -5.42
CA GLU A 47 10.49 -6.61 -5.53
C GLU A 47 9.25 -7.34 -6.06
N PRO A 48 9.41 -8.24 -7.06
CA PRO A 48 8.30 -9.06 -7.54
C PRO A 48 7.72 -9.84 -6.34
N PRO A 49 6.40 -10.11 -6.32
CA PRO A 49 5.71 -10.68 -5.17
C PRO A 49 6.27 -12.07 -4.84
N SER A 50 7.31 -12.12 -3.99
CA SER A 50 7.70 -13.31 -3.29
C SER A 50 6.63 -13.55 -2.25
N LYS A 51 5.73 -14.50 -2.56
CA LYS A 51 4.72 -15.07 -1.67
C LYS A 51 5.30 -15.23 -0.26
N LYS A 52 5.01 -14.31 0.65
CA LYS A 52 5.21 -14.52 2.08
C LYS A 52 3.84 -14.56 2.72
N SER A 53 3.39 -15.79 2.85
CA SER A 53 2.39 -16.29 3.78
C SER A 53 2.12 -15.36 4.96
N THR A 54 0.92 -14.78 4.98
CA THR A 54 0.31 -14.25 6.21
C THR A 54 0.15 -15.40 7.19
N GLY A 55 1.04 -15.49 8.18
CA GLY A 55 0.82 -16.26 9.38
C GLY A 55 -0.36 -15.65 10.14
N PHE A 56 -1.45 -16.40 10.23
CA PHE A 56 -2.54 -16.10 11.15
C PHE A 56 -2.02 -16.32 12.57
N ALA A 57 -1.89 -15.23 13.33
CA ALA A 57 -1.75 -15.28 14.77
C ALA A 57 -3.07 -15.73 15.38
N ALA A 58 -3.21 -17.03 15.64
CA ALA A 58 -4.24 -17.56 16.52
C ALA A 58 -3.68 -17.56 17.95
N ALA A 59 -3.94 -16.47 18.68
CA ALA A 59 -3.87 -16.49 20.12
C ALA A 59 -4.99 -17.40 20.63
N GLN A 60 -4.66 -18.62 21.05
CA GLN A 60 -5.57 -19.44 21.85
C GLN A 60 -5.26 -19.20 23.32
N ALA A 61 -6.22 -18.53 23.98
CA ALA A 61 -6.31 -18.45 25.42
C ALA A 61 -6.56 -19.86 25.97
N ASN A 62 -5.65 -20.35 26.81
CA ASN A 62 -5.90 -21.51 27.66
C ASN A 62 -6.80 -21.07 28.82
N LEU A 63 -7.98 -21.65 28.90
CA LEU A 63 -8.82 -21.65 30.09
C LEU A 63 -9.26 -23.10 30.35
N HIS A 64 -9.03 -23.54 31.59
CA HIS A 64 -9.37 -24.82 32.24
C HIS A 64 -8.34 -25.96 32.14
#